data_AF-J9UTI4-F1
#
_entry.id   AF-J9UTI4-F1
#
_cell.length_a   1.000
_cell.length_b   1.000
_cell.length_c   1.000
_cell.angle_alpha   90.00
_cell.angle_beta   90.00
_cell.angle_gamma   90.00
#
_symmetry.space_group_name_H-M   'P 1'
#
loop_
_entity.id
_entity.type
_entity.pdbx_description
1 polymer ?
#
loop_
_entity_poly.entity_id
_entity_poly.type
_entity_poly.pdbx_seq_one_letter_code
_entity_poly.pdbx_strand_id
1 'polypeptide(L)'
;MEKNKIYFLILLLAIVSCKKNDIEKGILYSTGYSDLSYEASREKAIENMYYYIAEKTAPSINRNDYNVVGVFLKDSNIIDFNNKETVKIKNYKKNDNYYTDIKVEDISIYTNSLQALSKIVREGKIEGNIFRANASIQLTENAKLSPYTRQMLTQNALKRAYESLYYMLLKEGIDVNKVVELTNNAYISEESYSENEYNVVIETEIN
;
A
#
# COMPACT_ATOMS: atom_id res chain seq x y z
N MET A 1 28.88 -29.37 -36.08
CA MET A 1 27.60 -29.13 -35.38
C MET A 1 27.73 -28.12 -34.23
N GLU A 2 28.55 -27.07 -34.35
CA GLU A 2 28.84 -26.13 -33.25
C GLU A 2 28.23 -24.73 -33.42
N LYS A 3 27.75 -24.37 -34.61
CA LYS A 3 27.19 -23.03 -34.85
C LYS A 3 25.80 -22.81 -34.23
N ASN A 4 25.05 -23.88 -33.94
CA ASN A 4 23.68 -23.76 -33.39
C ASN A 4 23.62 -23.54 -31.87
N LYS A 5 24.71 -23.79 -31.13
CA LYS A 5 24.72 -23.58 -29.67
C LYS A 5 24.87 -22.11 -29.28
N ILE A 6 25.58 -21.32 -30.07
CA ILE A 6 25.81 -19.89 -29.80
C ILE A 6 24.53 -19.08 -30.02
N TYR A 7 23.75 -19.37 -31.08
CA TYR A 7 22.47 -18.70 -31.31
C TYR A 7 21.45 -18.99 -30.21
N PHE A 8 21.44 -20.20 -29.65
CA PHE A 8 20.55 -20.55 -28.54
C PHE A 8 20.92 -19.81 -27.24
N LEU A 9 22.21 -19.59 -26.99
CA LEU A 9 22.70 -18.84 -25.83
C LEU A 9 22.39 -17.34 -25.95
N ILE A 10 22.54 -16.76 -27.15
CA ILE A 10 22.21 -15.35 -27.43
C ILE A 10 20.70 -15.12 -27.38
N LEU A 11 19.89 -16.09 -27.83
CA LEU A 11 18.43 -16.03 -27.72
C LEU A 11 17.95 -16.14 -26.26
N LEU A 12 18.61 -16.97 -25.43
CA LEU A 12 18.32 -17.05 -23.99
C LEU A 12 18.65 -15.74 -23.26
N LEU A 13 19.79 -15.10 -23.59
CA LEU A 13 20.19 -13.81 -23.01
C LEU A 13 19.27 -12.65 -23.45
N ALA A 14 18.72 -12.72 -24.67
CA ALA A 14 17.76 -11.72 -25.16
C ALA A 14 16.38 -11.81 -24.49
N ILE A 15 15.98 -12.98 -23.99
CA ILE A 15 14.70 -13.15 -23.26
C ILE A 15 14.80 -12.69 -21.80
N VAL A 16 16.02 -12.58 -21.25
CA VAL A 16 16.29 -11.94 -19.94
C VAL A 16 16.53 -10.42 -20.09
N SER A 17 16.25 -9.85 -21.28
CA SER A 17 16.15 -8.41 -21.46
C SER A 17 14.88 -7.86 -20.81
N CYS A 18 14.94 -7.78 -19.48
CA CYS A 18 14.44 -6.72 -18.63
C CYS A 18 13.31 -5.86 -19.22
N LYS A 19 12.07 -6.36 -19.16
CA LYS A 19 10.96 -5.45 -18.85
C LYS A 19 11.07 -5.07 -17.38
N LYS A 20 12.04 -4.21 -17.05
CA LYS A 20 12.01 -3.50 -15.77
C LYS A 20 10.64 -2.86 -15.65
N ASN A 21 9.92 -3.15 -14.58
CA ASN A 21 8.66 -2.46 -14.31
C ASN A 21 8.95 -0.96 -14.11
N ASP A 22 7.92 -0.11 -14.16
CA ASP A 22 8.16 1.33 -14.13
C ASP A 22 8.76 1.80 -12.79
N ILE A 23 8.52 1.06 -11.70
CA ILE A 23 9.20 1.25 -10.39
C ILE A 23 10.70 1.00 -10.47
N GLU A 24 11.15 -0.07 -11.12
CA GLU A 24 12.58 -0.36 -11.30
C GLU A 24 13.29 0.66 -12.19
N LYS A 25 12.52 1.41 -12.98
CA LYS A 25 13.01 2.58 -13.75
C LYS A 25 12.92 3.88 -12.94
N GLY A 26 12.31 3.86 -11.76
CA GLY A 26 12.09 5.02 -10.92
C GLY A 26 10.96 5.93 -11.39
N ILE A 27 10.09 5.48 -12.28
CA ILE A 27 9.03 6.31 -12.87
C ILE A 27 7.69 5.90 -12.26
N LEU A 28 7.05 6.82 -11.55
CA LEU A 28 5.72 6.66 -10.99
C LEU A 28 4.78 7.74 -11.50
N TYR A 29 3.52 7.36 -11.69
CA TYR A 29 2.45 8.28 -12.02
C TYR A 29 1.19 7.90 -11.25
N SER A 30 0.50 8.91 -10.70
CA SER A 30 -0.78 8.73 -10.02
C SER A 30 -1.63 9.98 -10.17
N THR A 31 -2.93 9.78 -10.27
CA THR A 31 -3.93 10.85 -10.23
C THR A 31 -4.88 10.56 -9.07
N GLY A 32 -5.07 11.55 -8.20
CA GLY A 32 -6.04 11.49 -7.10
C GLY A 32 -7.17 12.49 -7.34
N TYR A 33 -8.37 12.16 -6.88
CA TYR A 33 -9.54 13.04 -6.95
C TYR A 33 -10.22 13.18 -5.58
N SER A 34 -10.73 14.37 -5.28
CA SER A 34 -11.57 14.63 -4.12
C SER A 34 -12.58 15.73 -4.41
N ASP A 35 -13.78 15.62 -3.85
CA ASP A 35 -14.81 16.66 -3.80
C ASP A 35 -14.54 17.71 -2.69
N LEU A 36 -13.59 17.44 -1.78
CA LEU A 36 -13.30 18.28 -0.61
C LEU A 36 -12.24 19.34 -0.87
N SER A 37 -11.02 18.93 -1.24
CA SER A 37 -9.88 19.83 -1.38
C SER A 37 -8.74 19.26 -2.23
N TYR A 38 -7.80 20.11 -2.64
CA TYR A 38 -6.57 19.67 -3.29
C TYR A 38 -5.68 18.83 -2.36
N GLU A 39 -5.71 19.07 -1.05
CA GLU A 39 -4.93 18.30 -0.08
C GLU A 39 -5.44 16.86 0.02
N ALA A 40 -6.76 16.67 0.13
CA ALA A 40 -7.38 15.34 0.12
C ALA A 40 -7.16 14.60 -1.22
N SER A 41 -7.21 15.33 -2.34
CA SER A 41 -6.89 14.78 -3.66
C SER A 41 -5.41 14.37 -3.78
N ARG A 42 -4.49 15.16 -3.22
CA ARG A 42 -3.05 14.86 -3.18
C ARG A 42 -2.76 13.63 -2.33
N GLU A 43 -3.36 13.53 -1.15
CA GLU A 43 -3.16 12.37 -0.26
C GLU A 43 -3.56 11.07 -0.94
N LYS A 44 -4.74 11.03 -1.57
CA LYS A 44 -5.18 9.86 -2.38
C LYS A 44 -4.20 9.52 -3.51
N ALA A 45 -3.64 10.52 -4.19
CA ALA A 45 -2.65 10.27 -5.24
C ALA A 45 -1.37 9.63 -4.68
N ILE A 46 -0.92 10.08 -3.51
CA ILE A 46 0.24 9.55 -2.78
C ILE A 46 -0.03 8.11 -2.31
N GLU A 47 -1.17 7.86 -1.67
CA GLU A 47 -1.59 6.52 -1.22
C GLU A 47 -1.60 5.52 -2.36
N ASN A 48 -2.18 5.89 -3.51
CA ASN A 48 -2.20 5.06 -4.72
C ASN A 48 -0.79 4.71 -5.21
N MET A 49 0.17 5.66 -5.13
CA MET A 49 1.56 5.37 -5.48
C MET A 49 2.17 4.34 -4.54
N TYR A 50 1.98 4.50 -3.23
CA TYR A 50 2.50 3.54 -2.24
C TYR A 50 1.88 2.16 -2.35
N TYR A 51 0.58 2.07 -2.65
CA TYR A 51 -0.07 0.80 -2.93
C TYR A 51 0.51 0.13 -4.18
N TYR A 52 0.74 0.89 -5.25
CA TYR A 52 1.39 0.37 -6.46
C TYR A 52 2.82 -0.11 -6.18
N ILE A 53 3.60 0.64 -5.37
CA ILE A 53 4.93 0.20 -4.95
C ILE A 53 4.83 -1.12 -4.20
N ALA A 54 3.98 -1.20 -3.18
CA ALA A 54 3.75 -2.40 -2.40
C ALA A 54 3.39 -3.60 -3.27
N GLU A 55 2.47 -3.44 -4.23
CA GLU A 55 2.07 -4.51 -5.15
C GLU A 55 3.26 -5.06 -5.95
N LYS A 56 4.20 -4.19 -6.36
CA LYS A 56 5.39 -4.62 -7.13
C LYS A 56 6.54 -5.13 -6.27
N THR A 57 6.65 -4.68 -5.03
CA THR A 57 7.82 -4.98 -4.19
C THR A 57 7.55 -6.01 -3.10
N ALA A 58 6.34 -6.13 -2.56
CA ALA A 58 6.00 -7.09 -1.50
C ALA A 58 6.28 -8.58 -1.86
N PRO A 59 6.11 -9.03 -3.12
CA PRO A 59 6.47 -10.40 -3.49
C PRO A 59 7.95 -10.75 -3.25
N SER A 60 8.84 -9.75 -3.22
CA SER A 60 10.27 -9.96 -2.92
C SER A 60 10.53 -10.46 -1.49
N ILE A 61 9.57 -10.25 -0.59
CA ILE A 61 9.58 -10.75 0.81
C ILE A 61 8.46 -11.77 1.06
N ASN A 62 7.91 -12.39 0.01
CA ASN A 62 6.82 -13.37 0.07
C ASN A 62 5.56 -12.87 0.80
N ARG A 63 5.18 -11.60 0.60
CA ARG A 63 3.96 -11.01 1.18
C ARG A 63 2.92 -10.62 0.14
N ASN A 64 1.64 -10.72 0.51
CA ASN A 64 0.48 -10.44 -0.35
C ASN A 64 -0.52 -9.42 0.25
N ASP A 65 -0.29 -8.96 1.47
CA ASP A 65 -1.05 -7.93 2.19
C ASP A 65 -0.53 -6.53 1.83
N TYR A 66 -0.73 -6.15 0.55
CA TYR A 66 -0.18 -4.94 -0.06
C TYR A 66 -0.58 -3.63 0.64
N ASN A 67 -1.73 -3.58 1.30
CA ASN A 67 -2.14 -2.43 2.08
C ASN A 67 -1.20 -2.20 3.29
N VAL A 68 -0.95 -3.23 4.10
CA VAL A 68 0.01 -3.13 5.23
C VAL A 68 1.40 -2.72 4.73
N VAL A 69 1.84 -3.32 3.62
CA VAL A 69 3.12 -2.99 3.01
C VAL A 69 3.15 -1.54 2.51
N GLY A 70 2.10 -1.08 1.84
CA GLY A 70 1.99 0.28 1.29
C GLY A 70 2.09 1.34 2.38
N VAL A 71 1.36 1.16 3.49
CA VAL A 71 1.45 2.08 4.63
C VAL A 71 2.84 2.06 5.25
N PHE A 72 3.43 0.88 5.45
CA PHE A 72 4.79 0.80 5.99
C PHE A 72 5.82 1.53 5.10
N LEU A 73 5.69 1.40 3.77
CA LEU A 73 6.54 2.12 2.82
C LEU A 73 6.32 3.64 2.87
N LYS A 74 5.08 4.08 3.05
CA LYS A 74 4.72 5.50 3.28
C LYS A 74 5.39 6.04 4.54
N ASP A 75 5.25 5.33 5.66
CA ASP A 75 5.86 5.70 6.95
C ASP A 75 7.40 5.71 6.88
N SER A 76 7.97 4.84 6.04
CA SER A 76 9.41 4.78 5.78
C SER A 76 9.94 5.95 4.94
N ASN A 77 9.08 6.86 4.47
CA ASN A 77 9.43 8.07 3.72
C ASN A 77 10.35 7.81 2.51
N ILE A 78 10.09 6.73 1.75
CA ILE A 78 10.94 6.35 0.60
C ILE A 78 10.86 7.31 -0.60
N ILE A 79 9.94 8.28 -0.59
CA ILE A 79 9.78 9.34 -1.59
C ILE A 79 9.65 10.68 -0.87
N ASP A 80 10.48 11.66 -1.24
CA ASP A 80 10.30 13.05 -0.81
C ASP A 80 9.39 13.79 -1.80
N PHE A 81 8.09 13.88 -1.48
CA PHE A 81 7.11 14.59 -2.30
C PHE A 81 7.29 16.12 -2.36
N ASN A 82 8.24 16.68 -1.61
CA ASN A 82 8.58 18.10 -1.67
C ASN A 82 9.77 18.39 -2.60
N ASN A 83 10.48 17.36 -3.06
CA ASN A 83 11.60 17.51 -3.99
C ASN A 83 11.11 17.83 -5.41
N LYS A 84 11.26 19.10 -5.82
CA LYS A 84 10.81 19.59 -7.14
C LYS A 84 11.63 19.08 -8.33
N GLU A 85 12.82 18.52 -8.08
CA GLU A 85 13.66 17.96 -9.15
C GLU A 85 13.10 16.62 -9.61
N THR A 86 12.71 15.76 -8.66
CA THR A 86 12.19 14.41 -8.92
C THR A 86 10.67 14.34 -8.96
N VAL A 87 9.95 15.30 -8.36
CA VAL A 87 8.49 15.28 -8.24
C VAL A 87 7.84 16.44 -8.98
N LYS A 88 6.87 16.13 -9.84
CA LYS A 88 6.00 17.11 -10.50
C LYS A 88 4.56 16.91 -10.03
N ILE A 89 3.98 17.95 -9.44
CA ILE A 89 2.60 17.97 -8.95
C ILE A 89 1.81 19.00 -9.77
N LYS A 90 0.66 18.59 -10.28
CA LYS A 90 -0.26 19.46 -11.01
C LYS A 90 -1.67 19.36 -10.42
N ASN A 91 -2.18 20.50 -9.98
CA ASN A 91 -3.52 20.62 -9.42
C ASN A 91 -4.47 21.25 -10.44
N TYR A 92 -5.67 20.73 -10.57
CA TYR A 92 -6.71 21.31 -11.43
C TYR A 92 -8.13 20.96 -10.95
N LYS A 93 -9.11 21.76 -11.36
CA LYS A 93 -10.54 21.48 -11.14
C LYS A 93 -11.20 20.93 -12.39
N LYS A 94 -12.13 19.99 -12.20
CA LYS A 94 -13.01 19.49 -13.26
C LYS A 94 -14.32 19.02 -12.62
N ASN A 95 -15.47 19.43 -13.17
CA ASN A 95 -16.80 19.04 -12.68
C ASN A 95 -16.97 19.23 -11.16
N ASP A 96 -16.62 20.41 -10.65
CA ASP A 96 -16.64 20.77 -9.22
C ASP A 96 -15.72 19.96 -8.28
N ASN A 97 -14.95 19.00 -8.82
CA ASN A 97 -14.00 18.19 -8.07
C ASN A 97 -12.56 18.73 -8.20
N TYR A 98 -11.75 18.45 -7.18
CA TYR A 98 -10.32 18.73 -7.08
C TYR A 98 -9.53 17.51 -7.57
N TYR A 99 -8.59 17.74 -8.50
CA TYR A 99 -7.69 16.72 -9.02
C TYR A 99 -6.23 17.12 -8.79
N THR A 100 -5.42 16.10 -8.53
CA THR A 100 -3.97 16.20 -8.34
C THR A 100 -3.30 15.09 -9.12
N ASP A 101 -2.52 15.45 -10.13
CA ASP A 101 -1.63 14.54 -10.84
C ASP A 101 -0.23 14.64 -10.20
N ILE A 102 0.34 13.50 -9.85
CA ILE A 102 1.71 13.39 -9.34
C ILE A 102 2.51 12.51 -10.30
N LYS A 103 3.67 13.01 -10.70
CA LYS A 103 4.69 12.24 -11.42
C LYS A 103 5.98 12.27 -10.61
N VAL A 104 6.58 11.11 -10.39
CA VAL A 104 7.88 10.95 -9.73
C VAL A 104 8.86 10.30 -10.69
N GLU A 105 10.07 10.84 -10.76
CA GLU A 105 11.21 10.28 -11.49
C GLU A 105 12.40 10.20 -10.54
N ASP A 106 12.56 9.05 -9.87
CA ASP A 106 13.64 8.76 -8.93
C ASP A 106 14.01 7.27 -8.97
N ILE A 107 15.20 6.97 -9.51
CA ILE A 107 15.72 5.61 -9.66
C ILE A 107 15.97 4.89 -8.32
N SER A 108 16.06 5.63 -7.22
CA SER A 108 16.34 5.06 -5.89
C SER A 108 15.11 4.40 -5.26
N ILE A 109 13.90 4.71 -5.72
CA ILE A 109 12.63 4.23 -5.14
C ILE A 109 12.63 2.72 -4.97
N TYR A 110 13.02 1.96 -5.99
CA TYR A 110 12.99 0.51 -5.92
C TYR A 110 13.95 -0.03 -4.84
N THR A 111 15.19 0.46 -4.81
CA THR A 111 16.18 0.04 -3.82
C THR A 111 15.79 0.46 -2.41
N ASN A 112 15.30 1.69 -2.22
CA ASN A 112 14.81 2.18 -0.92
C ASN A 112 13.62 1.35 -0.44
N SER A 113 12.72 0.96 -1.35
CA SER A 113 11.61 0.06 -1.04
C SER A 113 12.11 -1.29 -0.53
N LEU A 114 13.03 -1.95 -1.24
CA LEU A 114 13.57 -3.24 -0.80
C LEU A 114 14.31 -3.13 0.56
N GLN A 115 15.06 -2.04 0.79
CA GLN A 115 15.70 -1.78 2.07
C GLN A 115 14.69 -1.61 3.20
N ALA A 116 13.63 -0.83 2.98
CA ALA A 116 12.55 -0.68 3.95
C ALA A 116 11.91 -2.05 4.23
N LEU A 117 11.53 -2.79 3.20
CA LEU A 117 10.87 -4.10 3.31
C LEU A 117 11.69 -5.15 4.07
N SER A 118 13.02 -5.05 4.06
CA SER A 118 13.89 -5.95 4.84
C SER A 118 13.64 -5.88 6.36
N LYS A 119 13.01 -4.79 6.83
CA LYS A 119 12.66 -4.57 8.24
C LYS A 119 11.32 -5.20 8.63
N ILE A 120 10.51 -5.60 7.65
CA ILE A 120 9.26 -6.32 7.91
C ILE A 120 9.61 -7.77 8.25
N VAL A 121 9.26 -8.17 9.47
CA VAL A 121 9.64 -9.49 9.99
C VAL A 121 8.63 -10.56 9.55
N ARG A 122 7.33 -10.24 9.51
CA ARG A 122 6.21 -11.16 9.16
C ARG A 122 5.00 -10.40 8.60
N GLU A 123 4.00 -11.10 8.05
CA GLU A 123 2.71 -10.48 7.67
C GLU A 123 2.10 -9.72 8.86
N GLY A 124 1.65 -8.49 8.62
CA GLY A 124 1.16 -7.58 9.66
C GLY A 124 2.17 -7.09 10.71
N LYS A 125 3.34 -7.72 10.89
CA LYS A 125 4.36 -7.27 11.87
C LYS A 125 5.35 -6.29 11.24
N ILE A 126 5.36 -5.07 11.74
CA ILE A 126 6.27 -3.99 11.32
C ILE A 126 7.57 -4.04 12.14
N GLU A 127 8.60 -3.29 11.74
CA GLU A 127 9.84 -3.07 12.51
C GLU A 127 9.52 -2.86 14.00
N GLY A 128 10.11 -3.70 14.88
CA GLY A 128 9.85 -3.68 16.33
C GLY A 128 8.70 -4.59 16.79
N ASN A 129 7.93 -4.09 17.76
CA ASN A 129 6.83 -4.80 18.43
C ASN A 129 5.44 -4.32 17.95
N ILE A 130 5.38 -3.67 16.78
CA ILE A 130 4.15 -3.11 16.21
C ILE A 130 3.48 -4.13 15.28
N PHE A 131 2.18 -4.30 15.47
CA PHE A 131 1.31 -5.18 14.71
C PHE A 131 0.21 -4.37 14.04
N ARG A 132 0.11 -4.50 12.72
CA ARG A 132 -0.81 -3.79 11.85
C ARG A 132 -1.70 -4.79 11.11
N ALA A 133 -3.01 -4.56 11.14
CA ALA A 133 -3.99 -5.32 10.37
C ALA A 133 -4.84 -4.37 9.55
N ASN A 134 -5.16 -4.77 8.32
CA ASN A 134 -6.03 -3.97 7.47
C ASN A 134 -7.23 -4.79 7.00
N ALA A 135 -8.30 -4.09 6.65
CA ALA A 135 -9.41 -4.65 5.91
C ALA A 135 -9.92 -3.62 4.90
N SER A 136 -10.17 -4.08 3.68
CA SER A 136 -10.83 -3.30 2.65
C SER A 136 -12.12 -3.98 2.23
N ILE A 137 -13.11 -3.17 1.88
CA ILE A 137 -14.35 -3.59 1.25
C ILE A 137 -14.62 -2.72 0.02
N GLN A 138 -14.95 -3.38 -1.08
CA GLN A 138 -15.37 -2.67 -2.28
C GLN A 138 -16.83 -2.22 -2.13
N LEU A 139 -17.07 -0.93 -2.33
CA LEU A 139 -18.37 -0.30 -2.41
C LEU A 139 -18.65 -0.08 -3.91
N THR A 140 -19.56 -0.82 -4.52
CA THR A 140 -19.80 -0.71 -5.96
C THR A 140 -20.48 0.62 -6.34
N GLU A 141 -19.92 1.39 -7.30
CA GLU A 141 -20.46 2.68 -7.80
C GLU A 141 -21.95 2.62 -8.17
N ASN A 142 -22.37 1.49 -8.77
CA ASN A 142 -23.72 1.31 -9.28
C ASN A 142 -24.74 0.97 -8.18
N ALA A 143 -24.27 0.58 -7.00
CA ALA A 143 -25.14 0.37 -5.86
C ALA A 143 -25.31 1.73 -5.17
N LYS A 144 -26.44 2.40 -5.37
CA LYS A 144 -26.86 3.54 -4.53
C LYS A 144 -27.11 3.03 -3.10
N LEU A 145 -26.03 2.72 -2.37
CA LEU A 145 -26.08 2.17 -1.03
C LEU A 145 -26.66 3.21 -0.08
N SER A 146 -27.61 2.79 0.75
CA SER A 146 -28.13 3.67 1.80
C SER A 146 -27.01 4.02 2.81
N PRO A 147 -27.10 5.17 3.50
CA PRO A 147 -26.15 5.50 4.57
C PRO A 147 -26.02 4.38 5.62
N TYR A 148 -27.12 3.74 5.97
CA TYR A 148 -27.16 2.59 6.89
C TYR A 148 -26.36 1.40 6.35
N THR A 149 -26.52 1.06 5.07
CA THR A 149 -25.78 -0.04 4.44
C THR A 149 -24.28 0.27 4.40
N ARG A 150 -23.89 1.51 4.12
CA ARG A 150 -22.47 1.93 4.16
C ARG A 150 -21.90 1.79 5.56
N GLN A 151 -22.62 2.28 6.58
CA GLN A 151 -22.21 2.14 7.98
C GLN A 151 -22.01 0.67 8.37
N MET A 152 -22.94 -0.22 7.99
CA MET A 152 -22.83 -1.64 8.28
C MET A 152 -21.61 -2.28 7.59
N LEU A 153 -21.33 -1.90 6.34
CA LEU A 153 -20.18 -2.38 5.59
C LEU A 153 -18.86 -1.89 6.19
N THR A 154 -18.77 -0.62 6.57
CA THR A 154 -17.65 -0.05 7.33
C THR A 154 -17.40 -0.81 8.64
N GLN A 155 -18.44 -1.06 9.43
CA GLN A 155 -18.34 -1.84 10.67
C GLN A 155 -17.86 -3.28 10.42
N ASN A 156 -18.28 -3.90 9.31
CA ASN A 156 -17.80 -5.23 8.93
C ASN A 156 -16.31 -5.23 8.57
N ALA A 157 -15.82 -4.19 7.89
CA ALA A 157 -14.40 -4.06 7.58
C ALA A 157 -13.57 -3.83 8.84
N LEU A 158 -14.00 -2.94 9.74
CA LEU A 158 -13.40 -2.77 11.06
C LEU A 158 -13.33 -4.10 11.82
N LYS A 159 -14.44 -4.81 11.91
CA LYS A 159 -14.49 -6.14 12.56
C LYS A 159 -13.47 -7.11 11.96
N ARG A 160 -13.36 -7.17 10.63
CA ARG A 160 -12.37 -8.03 9.94
C ARG A 160 -10.93 -7.60 10.25
N ALA A 161 -10.65 -6.31 10.34
CA ALA A 161 -9.33 -5.81 10.71
C ALA A 161 -8.96 -6.25 12.13
N TYR A 162 -9.88 -6.11 13.11
CA TYR A 162 -9.72 -6.57 14.49
C TYR A 162 -9.55 -8.10 14.59
N GLU A 163 -10.35 -8.87 13.87
CA GLU A 163 -10.19 -10.34 13.82
C GLU A 163 -8.82 -10.73 13.23
N SER A 164 -8.39 -10.06 12.17
CA SER A 164 -7.09 -10.29 11.55
C SER A 164 -5.95 -9.98 12.53
N LEU A 165 -6.02 -8.84 13.23
CA LEU A 165 -5.03 -8.47 14.25
C LEU A 165 -4.95 -9.51 15.36
N TYR A 166 -6.10 -9.94 15.88
CA TYR A 166 -6.19 -10.98 16.90
C TYR A 166 -5.47 -12.27 16.47
N TYR A 167 -5.75 -12.77 15.26
CA TYR A 167 -5.11 -13.98 14.77
C TYR A 167 -3.61 -13.81 14.50
N MET A 168 -3.17 -12.63 14.07
CA MET A 168 -1.74 -12.34 13.90
C MET A 168 -1.00 -12.36 15.23
N LEU A 169 -1.54 -11.70 16.25
CA LEU A 169 -0.96 -11.71 17.59
C LEU A 169 -0.90 -13.13 18.19
N LEU A 170 -1.94 -13.95 17.98
CA LEU A 170 -1.89 -15.37 18.38
C LEU A 170 -0.79 -16.16 17.66
N LYS A 171 -0.61 -15.93 16.35
CA LYS A 171 0.43 -16.62 15.56
C LYS A 171 1.85 -16.27 16.02
N GLU A 172 2.03 -15.13 16.67
CA GLU A 172 3.31 -14.75 17.30
C GLU A 172 3.59 -15.46 18.62
N GLY A 173 2.65 -16.26 19.12
CA GLY A 173 2.81 -16.96 20.39
C GLY A 173 2.57 -16.08 21.62
N ILE A 174 1.85 -14.97 21.46
CA ILE A 174 1.45 -14.11 22.57
C ILE A 174 0.31 -14.79 23.34
N ASP A 175 0.34 -14.69 24.67
CA ASP A 175 -0.72 -15.24 25.53
C ASP A 175 -2.10 -14.70 25.14
N VAL A 176 -3.11 -15.56 25.13
CA VAL A 176 -4.48 -15.23 24.69
C VAL A 176 -5.04 -14.01 25.43
N ASN A 177 -4.80 -13.89 26.74
CA ASN A 177 -5.32 -12.74 27.49
C ASN A 177 -4.64 -11.44 27.06
N LYS A 178 -3.33 -11.50 26.81
CA LYS A 178 -2.59 -10.35 26.30
C LYS A 178 -2.98 -10.01 24.86
N VAL A 179 -3.26 -11.01 24.03
CA VAL A 179 -3.80 -10.79 22.67
C VAL A 179 -5.14 -10.06 22.71
N VAL A 180 -6.06 -10.49 23.58
CA VAL A 180 -7.37 -9.83 23.75
C VAL A 180 -7.18 -8.39 24.20
N GLU A 181 -6.32 -8.16 25.19
CA GLU A 181 -5.99 -6.81 25.68
C GLU A 181 -5.44 -5.91 24.55
N LEU A 182 -4.42 -6.38 23.82
CA LEU A 182 -3.79 -5.64 22.72
C LEU A 182 -4.77 -5.37 21.59
N THR A 183 -5.58 -6.36 21.20
CA THR A 183 -6.60 -6.20 20.15
C THR A 183 -7.65 -5.18 20.55
N ASN A 184 -8.12 -5.20 21.81
CA ASN A 184 -9.11 -4.23 22.30
C ASN A 184 -8.54 -2.82 22.44
N ASN A 185 -7.24 -2.69 22.71
CA ASN A 185 -6.54 -1.41 22.81
C ASN A 185 -5.99 -0.93 21.45
N ALA A 186 -6.15 -1.72 20.40
CA ALA A 186 -5.67 -1.37 19.07
C ALA A 186 -6.42 -0.14 18.55
N TYR A 187 -5.66 0.80 17.98
CA TYR A 187 -6.19 2.05 17.47
C TYR A 187 -6.28 1.99 15.94
N ILE A 188 -7.21 2.77 15.38
CA ILE A 188 -7.29 2.97 13.93
C ILE A 188 -6.17 3.92 13.55
N SER A 189 -5.20 3.44 12.77
CA SER A 189 -4.09 4.26 12.29
C SER A 189 -4.40 4.93 10.96
N GLU A 190 -5.19 4.28 10.11
CA GLU A 190 -5.70 4.86 8.87
C GLU A 190 -7.14 4.43 8.61
N GLU A 191 -7.92 5.38 8.10
CA GLU A 191 -9.29 5.15 7.65
C GLU A 191 -9.52 5.97 6.39
N SER A 192 -9.87 5.32 5.29
CA SER A 192 -10.14 6.02 4.03
C SER A 192 -11.47 5.58 3.41
N TYR A 193 -12.18 6.58 2.91
CA TYR A 193 -13.39 6.42 2.11
C TYR A 193 -13.08 6.93 0.70
N SER A 194 -12.98 6.02 -0.25
CA SER A 194 -13.04 6.37 -1.67
C SER A 194 -14.48 6.24 -2.17
N GLU A 195 -14.75 6.70 -3.39
CA GLU A 195 -16.05 6.50 -4.05
C GLU A 195 -16.45 5.01 -4.06
N ASN A 196 -15.44 4.11 -4.11
CA ASN A 196 -15.61 2.70 -4.44
C ASN A 196 -15.07 1.71 -3.42
N GLU A 197 -14.54 2.22 -2.30
CA GLU A 197 -13.81 1.39 -1.36
C GLU A 197 -13.82 2.05 0.01
N TYR A 198 -13.99 1.23 1.03
CA TYR A 198 -13.64 1.60 2.39
C TYR A 198 -12.48 0.73 2.84
N ASN A 199 -11.38 1.38 3.25
CA ASN A 199 -10.21 0.72 3.81
C ASN A 199 -9.97 1.22 5.22
N VAL A 200 -9.64 0.29 6.11
CA VAL A 200 -9.29 0.59 7.49
C VAL A 200 -8.05 -0.20 7.89
N VAL A 201 -7.17 0.47 8.63
CA VAL A 201 -5.95 -0.08 9.18
C VAL A 201 -6.00 0.13 10.69
N ILE A 202 -5.76 -0.94 11.44
CA ILE A 202 -5.64 -0.91 12.89
C ILE A 202 -4.27 -1.38 13.34
N GLU A 203 -3.82 -0.85 14.46
CA GLU A 203 -2.49 -1.11 15.01
C GLU A 203 -2.50 -1.32 16.51
N THR A 204 -1.56 -2.14 16.97
CA THR A 204 -1.18 -2.24 18.38
C THR A 204 0.33 -2.42 18.50
N GLU A 205 0.86 -2.08 19.66
CA GLU A 205 2.27 -2.25 20.00
C GLU A 205 2.42 -3.11 21.25
N ILE A 206 3.45 -3.95 21.28
CA ILE A 206 3.87 -4.70 22.48
C ILE A 206 5.01 -3.95 23.16
N ASN A 207 4.77 -3.46 24.37
CA ASN A 207 5.84 -2.90 25.22
C ASN A 207 6.68 -4.00 25.86
#